data_AF-A0A7V9M069-F1
#
_entry.id   AF-A0A7V9M069-F1
#
_cell.length_a   1.000
_cell.length_b   1.000
_cell.length_c   1.000
_cell.angle_alpha   90.00
_cell.angle_beta   90.00
_cell.angle_gamma   90.00
#
_symmetry.space_group_name_H-M   'P 1'
#
loop_
_entity.id
_entity.type
_entity.pdbx_description
1 polymer ?
#
loop_
_entity_poly.entity_id
_entity_poly.type
_entity_poly.pdbx_seq_one_letter_code
_entity_poly.pdbx_strand_id
1 'polypeptide(L)'
;MPAIEFDQLLIVNTEFLKPFALKLTNDNESAKDLLQETIYRALANKEKYNFGTNIKAWLFTIMRNIFINDYRKKIKQNIIFDHSENEFLINYNQLSIANTAESALRLKEIQTAIHQLPAIFRNPFMLYFDGYKYYEIAVLLREPLGTIKSRIHFARKLLKQQVSRY
;
A
#
# COMPACT_ATOMS: atom_id res chain seq x y z
N MET A 1 -21.37 8.93 -10.22
CA MET A 1 -20.69 8.78 -11.52
C MET A 1 -21.34 7.62 -12.27
N PRO A 2 -21.76 7.78 -13.53
CA PRO A 2 -22.23 6.66 -14.34
C PRO A 2 -21.10 5.65 -14.52
N ALA A 3 -21.42 4.34 -14.49
CA ALA A 3 -20.43 3.26 -14.50
C ALA A 3 -19.41 3.36 -15.67
N ILE A 4 -19.88 3.83 -16.83
CA ILE A 4 -19.10 3.97 -18.07
C ILE A 4 -17.89 4.91 -17.89
N GLU A 5 -18.05 5.98 -17.13
CA GLU A 5 -17.01 7.00 -16.95
C GLU A 5 -15.89 6.45 -16.04
N PHE A 6 -16.21 5.59 -15.06
CA PHE A 6 -15.22 4.96 -14.18
C PHE A 6 -14.40 3.91 -14.95
N ASP A 7 -15.04 3.09 -15.78
CA ASP A 7 -14.37 2.04 -16.54
C ASP A 7 -13.36 2.64 -17.53
N GLN A 8 -13.72 3.75 -18.18
CA GLN A 8 -12.78 4.50 -19.03
C GLN A 8 -11.60 5.07 -18.23
N LEU A 9 -11.87 5.67 -17.07
CA LEU A 9 -10.84 6.21 -16.20
C LEU A 9 -9.87 5.10 -15.73
N LEU A 10 -10.39 3.91 -15.44
CA LEU A 10 -9.61 2.73 -15.04
C LEU A 10 -8.69 2.26 -16.18
N ILE A 11 -9.22 2.06 -17.39
CA ILE A 11 -8.46 1.56 -18.54
C ILE A 11 -7.29 2.49 -18.86
N VAL A 12 -7.54 3.80 -18.93
CA VAL A 12 -6.51 4.81 -19.25
C VAL A 12 -5.37 4.80 -18.23
N ASN A 13 -5.64 4.46 -16.97
CA ASN A 13 -4.66 4.52 -15.89
C ASN A 13 -4.04 3.15 -15.52
N THR A 14 -4.45 2.07 -16.19
CA THR A 14 -3.98 0.71 -15.88
C THR A 14 -2.54 0.48 -16.36
N GLU A 15 -2.17 1.01 -17.52
CA GLU A 15 -0.83 0.84 -18.11
C GLU A 15 0.30 1.33 -17.19
N PHE A 16 0.03 2.39 -16.42
CA PHE A 16 0.97 2.94 -15.44
C PHE A 16 1.41 1.91 -14.38
N LEU A 17 0.60 0.90 -14.09
CA LEU A 17 0.90 -0.10 -13.07
C LEU A 17 1.89 -1.18 -13.54
N LYS A 18 2.08 -1.37 -14.85
CA LYS A 18 2.91 -2.45 -15.40
C LYS A 18 4.36 -2.47 -14.87
N PRO A 19 5.10 -1.35 -14.84
CA PRO A 19 6.47 -1.34 -14.29
C PRO A 19 6.51 -1.69 -12.80
N PHE A 20 5.47 -1.32 -12.04
CA PHE A 20 5.38 -1.64 -10.61
C PHE A 20 5.08 -3.11 -10.38
N ALA A 21 4.16 -3.69 -11.16
CA ALA A 21 3.87 -5.11 -11.11
C ALA A 21 5.15 -5.93 -11.38
N LEU A 22 5.90 -5.58 -12.43
CA LEU A 22 7.18 -6.23 -12.76
C LEU A 22 8.21 -6.08 -11.64
N LYS A 23 8.36 -4.88 -11.07
CA LYS A 23 9.31 -4.65 -9.97
C LYS A 23 8.92 -5.41 -8.68
N LEU A 24 7.63 -5.62 -8.44
CA LEU A 24 7.14 -6.37 -7.28
C LEU A 24 7.31 -7.88 -7.46
N THR A 25 6.98 -8.42 -8.63
CA THR A 25 6.96 -9.87 -8.86
C THR A 25 8.29 -10.42 -9.36
N ASN A 26 9.12 -9.59 -9.99
CA ASN A 26 10.34 -9.97 -10.70
C ASN A 26 10.11 -11.09 -11.74
N ASP A 27 8.88 -11.18 -12.26
CA ASP A 27 8.43 -12.19 -13.22
C ASP A 27 7.28 -11.63 -14.07
N ASN A 28 7.32 -11.89 -15.38
CA ASN A 28 6.38 -11.35 -16.35
C ASN A 28 4.97 -11.96 -16.22
N GLU A 29 4.86 -13.26 -15.98
CA GLU A 29 3.55 -13.91 -15.85
C GLU A 29 2.86 -13.49 -14.55
N SER A 30 3.59 -13.57 -13.43
CA SER A 30 3.12 -13.09 -12.13
C SER A 30 2.76 -11.60 -12.16
N ALA A 31 3.48 -10.77 -12.92
CA ALA A 31 3.14 -9.36 -13.09
C ALA A 31 1.80 -9.16 -13.83
N LYS A 32 1.53 -9.96 -14.86
CA LYS A 32 0.24 -9.94 -15.57
C LYS A 32 -0.90 -10.38 -14.66
N ASP A 33 -0.69 -11.40 -13.84
CA ASP A 33 -1.69 -11.88 -12.89
C ASP A 33 -2.00 -10.83 -11.82
N LEU A 34 -0.95 -10.21 -11.26
CA LEU A 34 -1.10 -9.13 -10.28
C LEU A 34 -1.85 -7.92 -10.86
N LEU A 35 -1.57 -7.57 -12.12
CA LEU A 35 -2.26 -6.48 -12.82
C LEU A 35 -3.75 -6.83 -13.02
N GLN A 36 -4.06 -8.03 -13.50
CA GLN A 36 -5.43 -8.49 -13.72
C GLN A 36 -6.24 -8.51 -12.42
N GLU A 37 -5.69 -9.07 -11.35
CA GLU A 37 -6.34 -9.10 -10.05
C GLU A 37 -6.56 -7.68 -9.50
N THR A 38 -5.63 -6.76 -9.76
CA THR A 38 -5.78 -5.34 -9.39
C THR A 38 -6.98 -4.71 -10.08
N ILE A 39 -7.13 -4.90 -11.39
CA ILE A 39 -8.26 -4.38 -12.18
C ILE A 39 -9.57 -4.99 -11.71
N TYR A 40 -9.59 -6.32 -11.51
CA TYR A 40 -10.76 -7.04 -11.02
C TYR A 40 -11.24 -6.48 -9.67
N ARG A 41 -10.32 -6.30 -8.70
CA ARG A 41 -10.66 -5.73 -7.40
C ARG A 41 -11.06 -4.26 -7.47
N ALA A 42 -10.46 -3.48 -8.36
CA ALA A 42 -10.85 -2.09 -8.59
C ALA A 42 -12.31 -1.99 -9.07
N LEU A 43 -12.70 -2.81 -10.06
CA LEU A 43 -14.08 -2.90 -10.54
C LEU A 43 -15.04 -3.36 -9.44
N ALA A 44 -14.68 -4.44 -8.72
CA ALA A 44 -15.50 -4.98 -7.64
C ALA A 44 -15.68 -4.00 -6.46
N ASN A 45 -14.75 -3.05 -6.27
CA ASN A 45 -14.77 -2.07 -5.20
C ASN A 45 -14.96 -0.64 -5.72
N LYS A 46 -15.53 -0.45 -6.91
CA LYS A 46 -15.72 0.87 -7.54
C LYS A 46 -16.41 1.88 -6.62
N GLU A 47 -17.34 1.43 -5.79
CA GLU A 47 -18.09 2.28 -4.85
C GLU A 47 -17.23 2.85 -3.71
N LYS A 48 -16.07 2.23 -3.44
CA LYS A 48 -15.10 2.71 -2.44
C LYS A 48 -14.17 3.78 -2.99
N TYR A 49 -14.18 4.02 -4.30
CA TYR A 49 -13.40 5.08 -4.90
C TYR A 49 -14.09 6.43 -4.66
N ASN A 50 -13.35 7.36 -4.05
CA ASN A 50 -13.85 8.71 -3.86
C ASN A 50 -13.54 9.55 -5.10
N PHE A 51 -14.58 10.03 -5.78
CA PHE A 51 -14.43 10.80 -7.01
C PHE A 51 -13.62 12.08 -6.78
N GLY A 52 -12.82 12.47 -7.78
CA GLY A 52 -11.91 13.62 -7.69
C GLY A 52 -10.61 13.34 -6.92
N THR A 53 -10.41 12.14 -6.39
CA THR A 53 -9.12 11.72 -5.81
C THR A 53 -8.20 11.09 -6.87
N ASN A 54 -6.93 10.85 -6.52
CA ASN A 54 -5.96 10.31 -7.46
C ASN A 54 -6.20 8.80 -7.70
N ILE A 55 -6.78 8.44 -8.85
CA ILE A 55 -7.03 7.04 -9.22
C ILE A 55 -5.74 6.21 -9.30
N LYS A 56 -4.63 6.75 -9.79
CA LYS A 56 -3.35 6.01 -9.88
C LYS A 56 -2.88 5.58 -8.50
N ALA A 57 -2.96 6.47 -7.51
CA ALA A 57 -2.61 6.16 -6.12
C ALA A 57 -3.55 5.11 -5.51
N TRP A 58 -4.84 5.18 -5.81
CA TRP A 58 -5.82 4.19 -5.35
C TRP A 58 -5.56 2.81 -5.95
N LEU A 59 -5.33 2.72 -7.26
CA LEU A 59 -5.00 1.47 -7.95
C LEU A 59 -3.69 0.86 -7.45
N PHE A 60 -2.66 1.69 -7.25
CA PHE A 60 -1.38 1.23 -6.68
C PHE A 60 -1.58 0.66 -5.26
N THR A 61 -2.45 1.28 -4.46
CA THR A 61 -2.78 0.77 -3.11
C THR A 61 -3.44 -0.61 -3.19
N ILE A 62 -4.36 -0.81 -4.13
CA ILE A 62 -4.99 -2.13 -4.36
C ILE A 62 -3.93 -3.16 -4.75
N MET A 63 -3.10 -2.86 -5.76
CA MET A 63 -2.03 -3.73 -6.24
C MET A 63 -1.07 -4.15 -5.12
N ARG A 64 -0.57 -3.16 -4.36
CA ARG A 64 0.33 -3.41 -3.24
C ARG A 64 -0.30 -4.32 -2.19
N ASN A 65 -1.57 -4.10 -1.87
CA ASN A 65 -2.28 -4.92 -0.90
C ASN A 65 -2.46 -6.36 -1.39
N ILE A 66 -2.77 -6.58 -2.68
CA ILE A 66 -2.82 -7.92 -3.26
C ILE A 66 -1.46 -8.61 -3.10
N PHE A 67 -0.41 -7.97 -3.59
CA PHE A 67 0.94 -8.51 -3.56
C PHE A 67 1.41 -8.88 -2.15
N ILE A 68 1.25 -7.99 -1.16
CA ILE A 68 1.65 -8.27 0.24
C ILE A 68 0.88 -9.46 0.81
N ASN A 69 -0.43 -9.54 0.54
CA ASN A 69 -1.24 -10.63 1.04
C ASN A 69 -0.83 -11.98 0.41
N ASP A 70 -0.56 -12.00 -0.89
CA ASP A 70 -0.13 -13.20 -1.60
C ASP A 70 1.27 -13.64 -1.17
N TYR A 71 2.20 -12.69 -1.00
CA TYR A 71 3.54 -12.96 -0.47
C TYR A 71 3.49 -13.59 0.92
N ARG A 72 2.68 -13.05 1.84
CA ARG A 72 2.50 -13.62 3.18
C ARG A 72 1.84 -15.00 3.15
N LYS A 73 0.90 -15.23 2.23
CA LYS A 73 0.27 -16.54 2.03
C LYS A 73 1.31 -17.56 1.56
N LYS A 74 2.15 -17.19 0.58
CA LYS A 74 3.25 -18.03 0.07
C LYS A 74 4.26 -18.36 1.17
N ILE A 75 4.68 -17.39 1.98
CA ILE A 75 5.57 -17.66 3.14
C ILE A 75 4.91 -18.66 4.10
N LYS A 76 3.66 -18.43 4.50
CA LYS A 76 2.97 -19.32 5.44
C LYS A 76 2.83 -20.74 4.88
N GLN A 77 2.63 -20.88 3.57
CA GLN A 77 2.56 -22.17 2.88
C GLN A 77 3.95 -22.83 2.78
N ASN A 78 5.00 -22.08 2.48
CA ASN A 78 6.37 -22.60 2.36
C ASN A 78 6.98 -22.99 3.71
N ILE A 79 6.62 -22.31 4.81
CA ILE A 79 7.01 -22.73 6.18
C ILE A 79 6.51 -24.15 6.51
N ILE A 80 5.46 -24.63 5.84
CA ILE A 80 4.94 -25.99 6.01
C ILE A 80 5.79 -27.02 5.22
N PHE A 81 6.59 -26.59 4.25
CA PHE A 81 7.27 -27.48 3.30
C PHE A 81 8.79 -27.37 3.24
N ASP A 82 9.45 -26.27 3.67
CA ASP A 82 10.92 -26.22 3.71
C ASP A 82 11.49 -25.06 4.57
N HIS A 83 12.58 -25.34 5.30
CA HIS A 83 13.35 -24.38 6.11
C HIS A 83 14.43 -23.68 5.26
N SER A 84 14.02 -22.90 4.25
CA SER A 84 14.94 -22.04 3.52
C SER A 84 14.49 -20.57 3.59
N GLU A 85 15.29 -19.78 4.30
CA GLU A 85 15.12 -18.34 4.47
C GLU A 85 15.26 -17.62 3.12
N ASN A 86 14.13 -17.40 2.45
CA ASN A 86 14.07 -16.48 1.32
C ASN A 86 13.74 -15.07 1.83
N GLU A 87 14.80 -14.36 2.21
CA GLU A 87 14.80 -12.96 2.63
C GLU A 87 14.56 -12.04 1.41
N PHE A 88 13.33 -11.99 0.90
CA PHE A 88 12.89 -10.91 0.02
C PHE A 88 12.51 -9.70 0.87
N LEU A 89 13.51 -9.02 1.42
CA LEU A 89 13.37 -7.67 2.00
C LEU A 89 13.06 -6.68 0.87
N ILE A 90 11.79 -6.58 0.50
CA ILE A 90 11.35 -5.57 -0.46
C ILE A 90 11.40 -4.22 0.25
N ASN A 91 12.39 -3.41 -0.12
CA ASN A 91 12.52 -2.03 0.34
C ASN A 91 11.43 -1.17 -0.34
N TYR A 92 10.23 -1.16 0.25
CA TYR A 92 9.02 -0.51 -0.29
C TYR A 92 9.14 1.03 -0.42
N ASN A 93 10.19 1.64 0.14
CA ASN A 93 10.43 3.08 0.10
C ASN A 93 10.81 3.62 -1.30
N GLN A 94 11.00 2.77 -2.30
CA GLN A 94 11.47 3.15 -3.65
C GLN A 94 10.47 2.91 -4.79
N LEU A 95 9.19 2.70 -4.48
CA LEU A 95 8.12 2.63 -5.51
C LEU A 95 7.47 4.00 -5.68
N SER A 96 8.29 5.03 -5.91
CA SER A 96 7.81 6.36 -6.26
C SER A 96 7.38 6.40 -7.73
N ILE A 97 6.22 7.01 -8.00
CA ILE A 97 5.82 7.44 -9.34
C ILE A 97 6.92 8.40 -9.85
N ALA A 98 7.40 8.18 -11.08
CA ALA A 98 8.69 8.65 -11.56
C ALA A 98 8.90 10.19 -11.61
N ASN A 99 10.15 10.57 -11.28
CA ASN A 99 11.03 11.53 -11.97
C ASN A 99 10.72 13.04 -12.01
N THR A 100 10.63 13.68 -10.84
CA THR A 100 11.02 15.10 -10.69
C THR A 100 11.73 15.30 -9.34
N ALA A 101 12.66 16.27 -9.27
CA ALA A 101 13.26 16.67 -7.99
C ALA A 101 12.20 17.06 -6.94
N GLU A 102 11.08 17.62 -7.41
CA GLU A 102 9.91 17.94 -6.60
C GLU A 102 9.28 16.69 -5.96
N SER A 103 9.16 15.59 -6.70
CA SER A 103 8.63 14.32 -6.16
C SER A 103 9.53 13.74 -5.07
N ALA A 104 10.85 13.85 -5.23
CA ALA A 104 11.83 13.43 -4.23
C ALA A 104 11.79 14.32 -2.98
N LEU A 105 11.62 15.64 -3.15
CA LEU A 105 11.43 16.60 -2.05
C LEU A 105 10.15 16.29 -1.27
N ARG A 106 9.02 16.11 -1.96
CA ARG A 106 7.74 15.72 -1.33
C ARG A 106 7.84 14.39 -0.59
N LEU A 107 8.58 13.41 -1.11
CA LEU A 107 8.80 12.14 -0.42
C LEU A 107 9.59 12.32 0.88
N LYS A 108 10.65 13.14 0.85
CA LYS A 108 11.46 13.46 2.03
C LYS A 108 10.63 14.19 3.09
N GLU A 109 9.74 15.10 2.67
CA GLU A 109 8.81 15.80 3.56
C GLU A 109 7.83 14.82 4.23
N ILE A 110 7.25 13.89 3.46
CA ILE A 110 6.35 12.86 4.00
C ILE A 110 7.09 11.98 5.02
N GLN A 111 8.30 11.52 4.69
CA GLN A 111 9.12 10.75 5.62
C GLN A 111 9.42 11.53 6.90
N THR A 112 9.76 12.81 6.77
CA THR A 112 10.02 13.70 7.91
C THR A 112 8.77 13.85 8.78
N ALA A 113 7.59 14.06 8.18
CA ALA A 113 6.32 14.15 8.89
C ALA A 113 6.01 12.85 9.67
N ILE A 114 6.26 11.68 9.06
CA ILE A 114 6.11 10.38 9.73
C ILE A 114 7.07 10.27 10.92
N HIS A 115 8.33 10.69 10.77
CA HIS A 115 9.31 10.63 11.86
C HIS A 115 8.99 11.58 13.02
N GLN A 116 8.33 12.71 12.75
CA GLN A 116 7.87 13.68 13.75
C GLN A 116 6.66 13.19 14.55
N LEU A 117 5.94 12.16 14.09
CA LEU A 117 4.84 11.59 14.87
C LEU A 117 5.37 11.02 16.20
N PRO A 118 4.63 11.22 17.31
CA PRO A 118 4.89 10.51 18.55
C PRO A 118 4.98 8.99 18.30
N ALA A 119 5.97 8.32 18.91
CA ALA A 119 6.24 6.89 18.70
C ALA A 119 5.00 6.00 18.89
N ILE A 120 4.11 6.41 19.80
CA ILE A 120 2.83 5.77 20.10
C ILE A 120 1.89 5.68 18.87
N PHE A 121 1.98 6.64 17.94
CA PHE A 121 1.22 6.67 16.69
C PHE A 121 2.05 6.17 15.51
N ARG A 122 3.35 6.51 15.49
CA ARG A 122 4.28 6.14 14.43
C ARG A 122 4.45 4.62 14.32
N ASN A 123 4.73 3.93 15.43
CA ASN A 123 5.07 2.49 15.37
C ASN A 123 3.89 1.63 14.86
N PRO A 124 2.64 1.77 15.37
CA PRO A 124 1.51 1.06 14.82
C PRO A 124 1.23 1.43 13.36
N PHE A 125 1.41 2.71 12.99
CA PHE A 125 1.20 3.18 11.62
C PHE A 125 2.22 2.58 10.64
N MET A 126 3.51 2.52 11.02
CA MET A 126 4.56 1.91 10.19
C MET A 126 4.29 0.43 9.95
N LEU A 127 3.97 -0.34 11.01
CA LEU A 127 3.62 -1.75 10.86
C LEU A 127 2.38 -1.94 9.96
N TYR A 128 1.36 -1.10 10.15
CA TYR A 128 0.19 -1.15 9.28
C TYR A 128 0.54 -0.81 7.83
N PHE A 129 1.39 0.20 7.62
CA PHE A 129 1.89 0.57 6.31
C PHE A 129 2.68 -0.58 5.68
N ASP A 130 3.51 -1.28 6.43
CA ASP A 130 4.24 -2.49 6.02
C ASP A 130 3.32 -3.70 5.76
N GLY A 131 2.02 -3.53 5.98
CA GLY A 131 0.97 -4.48 5.61
C GLY A 131 0.53 -5.39 6.75
N TYR A 132 0.99 -5.18 7.98
CA TYR A 132 0.49 -5.94 9.14
C TYR A 132 -0.99 -5.67 9.37
N LYS A 133 -1.74 -6.74 9.66
CA LYS A 133 -3.16 -6.63 10.00
C LYS A 133 -3.30 -6.07 11.41
N TYR A 134 -4.40 -5.37 11.67
CA TYR A 134 -4.64 -4.74 12.98
C TYR A 134 -4.46 -5.69 14.18
N TYR A 135 -4.88 -6.96 14.06
CA TYR A 135 -4.70 -7.94 15.14
C TYR A 135 -3.24 -8.38 15.30
N GLU A 136 -2.46 -8.47 14.21
CA GLU A 136 -1.03 -8.82 14.25
C GLU A 136 -0.25 -7.73 14.98
N ILE A 137 -0.57 -6.46 14.69
CA ILE A 137 0.02 -5.30 15.35
C ILE A 137 -0.37 -5.28 16.84
N ALA A 138 -1.63 -5.58 17.16
CA ALA A 138 -2.10 -5.64 18.55
C ALA A 138 -1.33 -6.70 19.36
N VAL A 139 -1.09 -7.87 18.77
CA VAL A 139 -0.29 -8.94 19.38
C VAL A 139 1.18 -8.51 19.52
N LEU A 140 1.77 -7.97 18.45
CA LEU A 140 3.19 -7.58 18.42
C LEU A 140 3.51 -6.48 19.44
N LEU A 141 2.65 -5.47 19.55
CA LEU A 141 2.81 -4.34 20.46
C LEU A 141 2.23 -4.61 21.86
N ARG A 142 1.57 -5.76 22.06
CA ARG A 142 0.89 -6.15 23.31
C ARG A 142 -0.14 -5.12 23.76
N GLU A 143 -0.97 -4.65 22.83
CA GLU A 143 -1.98 -3.64 23.07
C GLU A 143 -3.36 -4.06 22.54
N PRO A 144 -4.46 -3.52 23.10
CA PRO A 144 -5.80 -3.84 22.61
C PRO A 144 -6.03 -3.46 21.14
N LEU A 145 -6.79 -4.29 20.42
CA LEU A 145 -7.14 -4.04 19.01
C LEU A 145 -7.80 -2.67 18.78
N GLY A 146 -8.65 -2.23 19.71
CA GLY A 146 -9.29 -0.91 19.66
C GLY A 146 -8.27 0.23 19.73
N THR A 147 -7.24 0.08 20.57
CA THR A 147 -6.14 1.03 20.74
C THR A 147 -5.29 1.13 19.47
N ILE A 148 -5.01 0.00 18.82
CA ILE A 148 -4.27 0.01 17.55
C ILE A 148 -5.07 0.73 16.46
N LYS A 149 -6.37 0.44 16.33
CA LYS A 149 -7.25 1.12 15.36
C LYS A 149 -7.27 2.64 15.59
N SER A 150 -7.43 3.07 16.85
CA SER A 150 -7.47 4.50 17.17
C SER A 150 -6.12 5.17 16.92
N ARG A 151 -5.00 4.57 17.31
CA ARG A 151 -3.64 5.11 17.07
C ARG A 151 -3.32 5.28 15.58
N ILE A 152 -3.66 4.30 14.75
CA ILE A 152 -3.46 4.38 13.29
C ILE A 152 -4.36 5.46 12.69
N HIS A 153 -5.61 5.57 13.16
CA HIS A 153 -6.50 6.64 12.73
C HIS A 153 -5.95 8.03 13.09
N PHE A 154 -5.45 8.21 14.32
CA PHE A 154 -4.82 9.45 14.75
C PHE A 154 -3.55 9.78 13.97
N ALA A 155 -2.69 8.79 13.70
CA ALA A 155 -1.51 8.96 12.85
C ALA A 155 -1.90 9.52 11.46
N ARG A 156 -2.90 8.92 10.81
CA ARG A 156 -3.42 9.39 9.51
C ARG A 156 -3.95 10.82 9.56
N LYS A 157 -4.66 11.18 10.64
CA LYS A 157 -5.20 12.52 10.83
C LYS A 157 -4.08 13.56 10.98
N LEU A 158 -3.08 13.27 11.80
CA LEU A 158 -1.92 14.15 12.00
C LEU A 158 -1.11 14.34 10.71
N LEU A 159 -0.82 13.25 9.99
CA LEU A 159 -0.12 13.31 8.71
C LEU A 159 -0.89 14.13 7.68
N LYS A 160 -2.22 13.95 7.61
CA LYS A 160 -3.05 14.75 6.69
C LYS A 160 -2.92 16.24 6.97
N GLN A 161 -2.93 16.66 8.24
CA GLN A 161 -2.80 18.07 8.62
C GLN A 161 -1.42 18.65 8.30
N GLN A 162 -0.36 17.87 8.48
CA GLN A 162 1.01 18.32 8.17
C GLN A 162 1.23 18.45 6.66
N VAL A 163 0.69 17.53 5.86
CA VAL A 163 0.83 17.53 4.40
C VAL A 163 -0.11 18.54 3.73
N SER A 164 -1.29 18.82 4.30
CA SER A 164 -2.23 19.81 3.75
C SER A 164 -1.88 21.27 4.05
N ARG A 165 -0.84 21.52 4.85
CA ARG A 165 -0.40 22.89 5.20
C ARG A 165 0.51 23.50 4.13
N TYR A 166 0.75 22.76 3.05
CA TYR A 166 1.60 23.09 1.89
C TYR A 166 0.96 22.56 0.60
#